data_AF-A0A7W0DFA3-F1
#
_entry.id   AF-A0A7W0DFA3-F1
#
_cell.length_a   1.000
_cell.length_b   1.000
_cell.length_c   1.000
_cell.angle_alpha   90.00
_cell.angle_beta   90.00
_cell.angle_gamma   90.00
#
_symmetry.space_group_name_H-M   'P 1'
#
loop_
_entity.id
_entity.type
_entity.pdbx_description
1 polymer ?
#
loop_
_entity_poly.entity_id
_entity_poly.type
_entity_poly.pdbx_seq_one_letter_code
_entity_poly.pdbx_strand_id
1 'polypeptide(L)'
;MSKELNEQELIQFIVEKSKADAKQIQLVLKYEKAYILKAEQSSKGEVDIDSDDLIDHILSRPDVKLTELAVDTILEAEMAYLMKHGLAGYMD
;
A
#
# COMPACT_ATOMS: atom_id res chain seq x y z
N MET A 1 -24.23 4.56 5.17
CA MET A 1 -24.13 3.33 4.35
C MET A 1 -22.67 3.03 4.22
N SER A 2 -22.23 1.99 4.91
CA SER A 2 -20.83 1.56 5.00
C SER A 2 -20.24 1.47 3.61
N LYS A 3 -19.27 2.33 3.29
CA LYS A 3 -18.43 2.14 2.10
C LYS A 3 -17.59 0.91 2.38
N GLU A 4 -18.13 -0.26 2.07
CA GLU A 4 -17.33 -1.47 1.94
C GLU A 4 -16.27 -1.15 0.90
N LEU A 5 -15.03 -1.11 1.37
CA LEU A 5 -13.87 -0.77 0.57
C LEU A 5 -13.74 -1.88 -0.49
N ASN A 6 -14.09 -1.58 -1.73
CA ASN A 6 -13.93 -2.55 -2.81
C ASN A 6 -12.45 -2.66 -3.13
N GLU A 7 -11.79 -3.72 -2.62
CA GLU A 7 -10.41 -4.05 -2.99
C GLU A 7 -10.24 -4.11 -4.51
N GLN A 8 -11.26 -4.57 -5.25
CA GLN A 8 -11.24 -4.58 -6.71
C GLN A 8 -11.19 -3.17 -7.31
N GLU A 9 -11.92 -2.20 -6.75
CA GLU A 9 -11.89 -0.81 -7.21
C GLU A 9 -10.58 -0.13 -6.84
N LEU A 10 -10.04 -0.40 -5.64
CA LEU A 10 -8.72 0.06 -5.24
C LEU A 10 -7.65 -0.44 -6.21
N ILE A 11 -7.63 -1.75 -6.47
CA ILE A 11 -6.66 -2.36 -7.40
C ILE A 11 -6.83 -1.74 -8.80
N GLN A 12 -8.06 -1.59 -9.31
CA GLN A 12 -8.29 -0.94 -10.61
C GLN A 12 -7.79 0.51 -10.63
N PHE A 13 -8.07 1.29 -9.59
CA PHE A 13 -7.61 2.66 -9.48
C PHE A 13 -6.08 2.75 -9.50
N ILE A 14 -5.40 1.85 -8.77
CA ILE A 14 -3.95 1.76 -8.75
C ILE A 14 -3.41 1.29 -10.11
N VAL A 15 -4.04 0.32 -10.77
CA VAL A 15 -3.66 -0.14 -12.13
C VAL A 15 -3.72 1.02 -13.11
N GLU A 16 -4.78 1.83 -13.07
CA GLU A 16 -4.93 2.98 -13.99
C GLU A 16 -3.85 4.04 -13.76
N LYS A 17 -3.37 4.20 -12.52
CA LYS A 17 -2.35 5.19 -12.13
C LYS A 17 -0.93 4.70 -12.38
N SER A 18 -0.60 3.53 -11.86
CA SER A 18 0.74 2.92 -11.90
C SER A 18 1.04 2.19 -13.20
N LYS A 19 -0.01 1.78 -13.95
CA LYS A 19 0.08 0.84 -15.07
C LYS A 19 0.73 -0.50 -14.71
N ALA A 20 0.83 -0.81 -13.43
CA ALA A 20 1.35 -2.08 -12.93
C ALA A 20 0.33 -3.19 -13.08
N ASP A 21 0.80 -4.44 -13.06
CA ASP A 21 -0.07 -5.61 -13.10
C ASP A 21 -0.86 -5.73 -11.79
N ALA A 22 -2.15 -6.06 -11.88
CA ALA A 22 -3.01 -6.22 -10.71
C ALA A 22 -2.45 -7.23 -9.69
N LYS A 23 -1.76 -8.28 -10.13
CA LYS A 23 -1.11 -9.25 -9.23
C LYS A 23 0.05 -8.64 -8.47
N GLN A 24 0.82 -7.77 -9.12
CA GLN A 24 1.95 -7.08 -8.51
C GLN A 24 1.45 -6.04 -7.50
N ILE A 25 0.38 -5.31 -7.82
CA ILE A 25 -0.28 -4.38 -6.90
C ILE A 25 -0.77 -5.10 -5.65
N GLN A 26 -1.43 -6.26 -5.81
CA GLN A 26 -1.86 -7.07 -4.66
C GLN A 26 -0.68 -7.53 -3.78
N LEU A 27 0.47 -7.84 -4.39
CA LEU A 27 1.68 -8.18 -3.64
C LEU A 27 2.19 -6.98 -2.84
N VAL A 28 2.31 -5.80 -3.46
CA VAL A 28 2.74 -4.56 -2.81
C VAL A 28 1.86 -4.25 -1.60
N LEU A 29 0.54 -4.18 -1.79
CA LEU A 29 -0.42 -3.91 -0.71
C LEU A 29 -0.37 -4.95 0.42
N LYS A 30 -0.11 -6.21 0.07
CA LYS A 30 0.04 -7.29 1.07
C LYS A 30 1.31 -7.12 1.89
N TYR A 31 2.43 -6.79 1.25
CA TYR A 31 3.71 -6.57 1.94
C TYR A 31 3.66 -5.31 2.80
N GLU A 32 3.03 -4.24 2.31
CA GLU A 32 2.80 -3.02 3.05
C GLU A 32 2.00 -3.27 4.33
N LYS A 33 0.81 -3.88 4.23
CA LYS A 33 0.02 -4.22 5.43
C LYS A 33 0.79 -5.09 6.41
N ALA A 34 1.56 -6.06 5.92
CA ALA A 34 2.39 -6.90 6.77
C ALA A 34 3.52 -6.10 7.45
N TYR A 35 4.09 -5.11 6.75
CA TYR A 35 5.10 -4.21 7.28
C TYR A 35 4.51 -3.31 8.37
N ILE A 36 3.37 -2.65 8.09
CA ILE A 36 2.62 -1.83 9.06
C ILE A 36 2.29 -2.64 10.31
N LEU A 37 1.67 -3.82 10.16
CA LEU A 37 1.32 -4.69 11.30
C LEU A 37 2.55 -5.08 12.14
N LYS A 38 3.68 -5.34 11.49
CA LYS A 38 4.92 -5.70 12.19
C LYS A 38 5.53 -4.48 12.90
N ALA A 39 5.43 -3.31 12.29
CA ALA A 39 5.89 -2.05 12.85
C ALA A 39 5.01 -1.64 14.05
N GLU A 40 3.69 -1.78 13.96
CA GLU A 40 2.72 -1.65 15.08
C GLU A 40 3.00 -2.63 16.21
N GLN A 41 3.35 -3.88 15.91
CA GLN A 41 3.73 -4.85 16.95
C GLN A 41 5.06 -4.52 17.63
N SER A 42 5.96 -3.83 16.93
CA SER A 42 7.30 -3.49 17.42
C SER A 42 7.29 -2.15 18.17
N SER A 43 6.38 -1.24 17.84
CA SER A 43 6.24 0.08 18.44
C SER A 43 5.10 0.11 19.46
N LYS A 44 5.41 0.39 20.73
CA LYS A 44 4.40 0.68 21.77
C LYS A 44 3.89 2.13 21.68
N GLY A 45 3.60 2.64 20.48
CA GLY A 45 3.28 4.05 20.22
C GLY A 45 3.13 4.36 18.73
N GLU A 46 3.18 5.64 18.35
CA GLU A 46 3.11 6.09 16.93
C GLU A 46 4.14 5.35 16.08
N VAL A 47 3.64 4.67 15.05
CA VAL A 47 4.47 3.95 14.09
C VAL A 47 4.86 4.93 13.00
N ASP A 48 6.07 5.44 13.08
CA ASP A 48 6.67 6.19 11.97
C ASP A 48 7.15 5.17 10.94
N ILE A 49 6.45 5.11 9.80
CA ILE A 49 6.77 4.19 8.71
C ILE A 49 7.51 5.00 7.66
N ASP A 50 8.82 4.76 7.56
CA ASP A 50 9.61 5.27 6.46
C ASP A 50 9.18 4.62 5.15
N SER A 51 8.57 5.42 4.26
CA SER A 51 8.14 4.98 2.93
C SER A 51 9.30 4.43 2.11
N ASP A 52 10.50 5.01 2.22
CA ASP A 52 11.72 4.50 1.58
C ASP A 52 12.05 3.07 2.04
N ASP A 53 12.01 2.80 3.35
CA ASP A 53 12.34 1.48 3.91
C ASP A 53 11.29 0.44 3.51
N LEU A 54 10.02 0.85 3.48
CA LEU A 54 8.92 0.05 2.96
C LEU A 54 9.12 -0.29 1.47
N ILE A 55 9.45 0.69 0.64
CA ILE A 55 9.67 0.49 -0.79
C ILE A 55 10.84 -0.47 -1.00
N ASP A 56 11.98 -0.26 -0.32
CA ASP A 56 13.14 -1.15 -0.36
C ASP A 56 12.79 -2.56 0.12
N HIS A 57 11.98 -2.69 1.17
CA HIS A 57 11.50 -3.99 1.65
C HIS A 57 10.70 -4.75 0.59
N ILE A 58 9.84 -4.03 -0.13
CA ILE A 58 9.00 -4.59 -1.19
C ILE A 58 9.85 -4.96 -2.42
N LEU A 59 10.76 -4.09 -2.84
CA LEU A 59 11.69 -4.33 -3.95
C LEU A 59 12.68 -5.46 -3.65
N SER A 60 13.04 -5.66 -2.39
CA SER A 60 13.87 -6.78 -1.95
C SER A 60 13.17 -8.14 -2.12
N ARG A 61 11.87 -8.18 -2.44
CA ARG A 61 11.14 -9.45 -2.67
C ARG A 61 11.34 -9.93 -4.11
N PRO A 62 11.79 -11.18 -4.32
CA PRO A 62 12.00 -11.72 -5.65
C PRO A 62 10.70 -11.87 -6.46
N ASP A 63 9.55 -11.89 -5.78
CA ASP A 63 8.23 -11.94 -6.40
C ASP A 63 7.79 -10.59 -7.01
N VAL A 64 8.42 -9.49 -6.58
CA VAL A 64 8.13 -8.13 -7.06
C VAL A 64 9.01 -7.83 -8.25
N LYS A 65 8.37 -7.62 -9.40
CA LYS A 65 9.01 -7.25 -10.68
C LYS A 65 8.73 -5.79 -11.05
N LEU A 66 8.46 -4.97 -10.05
CA LEU A 66 8.18 -3.56 -10.19
C LEU A 66 9.45 -2.74 -9.97
N THR A 67 9.46 -1.53 -10.51
CA THR A 67 10.49 -0.54 -10.22
C THR A 67 10.13 0.25 -8.96
N GLU A 68 11.10 0.86 -8.32
CA GLU A 68 10.90 1.77 -7.17
C GLU A 68 9.79 2.80 -7.44
N LEU A 69 9.88 3.50 -8.59
CA LEU A 69 8.85 4.44 -9.03
C LEU A 69 7.45 3.82 -9.15
N ALA A 70 7.36 2.55 -9.55
CA ALA A 70 6.07 1.88 -9.70
C ALA A 70 5.50 1.48 -8.33
N VAL A 71 6.35 1.04 -7.40
CA VAL A 71 5.95 0.76 -6.01
C VAL A 71 5.50 2.05 -5.33
N ASP A 72 6.31 3.11 -5.42
CA ASP A 72 5.98 4.44 -4.90
C ASP A 72 4.63 4.95 -5.43
N THR A 73 4.42 4.90 -6.76
CA THR A 73 3.13 5.28 -7.37
C THR A 73 1.96 4.43 -6.86
N ILE A 74 2.18 3.16 -6.54
CA ILE A 74 1.15 2.27 -5.98
C ILE A 74 0.76 2.73 -4.57
N LEU A 75 1.74 2.99 -3.70
CA LEU A 75 1.53 3.44 -2.33
C LEU A 75 0.84 4.81 -2.31
N GLU A 76 1.29 5.75 -3.15
CA GLU A 76 0.65 7.06 -3.29
C GLU A 76 -0.80 6.94 -3.80
N ALA A 77 -1.05 6.09 -4.81
CA ALA A 77 -2.38 5.90 -5.36
C ALA A 77 -3.32 5.24 -4.35
N GLU A 78 -2.81 4.32 -3.52
CA GLU A 78 -3.56 3.69 -2.44
C GLU A 78 -3.94 4.71 -1.37
N MET A 79 -2.97 5.45 -0.82
CA MET A 79 -3.23 6.53 0.13
C MET A 79 -4.23 7.55 -0.41
N ALA A 80 -4.07 7.98 -1.68
CA ALA A 80 -5.00 8.90 -2.33
C ALA A 80 -6.42 8.33 -2.44
N TYR A 81 -6.56 7.04 -2.74
CA TYR A 81 -7.86 6.35 -2.78
C TYR A 81 -8.49 6.28 -1.38
N LEU A 82 -7.72 5.87 -0.37
CA LEU A 82 -8.16 5.80 1.03
C LEU A 82 -8.61 7.18 1.54
N MET A 83 -7.83 8.23 1.29
CA MET A 83 -8.19 9.61 1.63
C MET A 83 -9.47 10.05 0.92
N LYS A 84 -9.58 9.81 -0.39
CA LYS A 84 -10.78 10.15 -1.17
C LYS A 84 -12.03 9.42 -0.69
N HIS A 85 -11.86 8.22 -0.13
CA HIS A 85 -12.96 7.45 0.43
C HIS A 85 -13.26 7.77 1.90
N GLY A 86 -12.52 8.69 2.53
CA GLY A 86 -12.69 9.08 3.93
C GLY A 86 -12.17 8.04 4.92
N LEU A 87 -11.30 7.14 4.45
CA LEU A 87 -10.67 6.06 5.22
C LEU A 87 -9.26 6.42 5.68
N ALA A 88 -8.83 7.67 5.47
CA ALA A 88 -7.58 8.21 6.00
C ALA A 88 -7.44 8.08 7.53
N GLY A 89 -8.55 7.82 8.24
CA GLY A 89 -8.60 7.56 9.68
C GLY A 89 -8.64 6.08 10.07
N TYR A 90 -8.22 5.13 9.21
CA TYR A 90 -8.08 3.71 9.63
C TYR A 90 -6.85 3.45 10.51
N MET A 91 -6.17 4.52 10.94
CA MET A 91 -5.07 4.54 11.92
C MET A 91 -5.48 5.25 13.23
N ASP A 92 -6.75 5.12 13.66
CA ASP A 92 -7.20 5.55 15.00
C ASP A 92 -7.47 4.33 15.91
#